data_AF-A0A2D5TM96-F1
#
_entry.id   AF-A0A2D5TM96-F1
#
_cell.length_a   1.000
_cell.length_b   1.000
_cell.length_c   1.000
_cell.angle_alpha   90.00
_cell.angle_beta   90.00
_cell.angle_gamma   90.00
#
_symmetry.space_group_name_H-M   'P 1'
#
loop_
_entity.id
_entity.type
_entity.pdbx_description
1 polymer ?
#
loop_
_entity_poly.entity_id
_entity_poly.type
_entity_poly.pdbx_seq_one_letter_code
_entity_poly.pdbx_strand_id
1 'polypeptide(L)' 'MARKDTILKSFLNHDLLESKYEFDKTDLPTTVREALNSDKPIVKAVALIVEGLDGTSPVTDSVLRNQVTQFLNEAL' A
#
# COMPACT_ATOMS: atom_id res chain seq x y z
N MET A 1 7.54 -13.05 -8.81
CA MET A 1 7.21 -11.67 -8.42
C MET A 1 6.18 -11.16 -9.42
N ALA A 2 5.00 -10.80 -8.94
CA ALA A 2 3.94 -10.28 -9.80
C ALA A 2 4.19 -8.79 -10.11
N ARG A 3 3.61 -8.27 -11.20
CA ARG A 3 3.71 -6.84 -11.56
C ARG A 3 3.34 -5.92 -10.38
N LYS A 4 2.33 -6.31 -9.62
CA LYS A 4 1.88 -5.64 -8.40
C LYS A 4 2.96 -5.56 -7.30
N ASP A 5 3.79 -6.59 -7.14
CA ASP A 5 4.87 -6.56 -6.14
C ASP A 5 5.94 -5.52 -6.52
N THR A 6 6.21 -5.35 -7.82
CA THR A 6 7.13 -4.32 -8.31
C THR A 6 6.59 -2.91 -8.08
N ILE A 7 5.28 -2.72 -8.32
CA ILE A 7 4.61 -1.44 -8.08
C ILE A 7 4.63 -1.12 -6.58
N LEU A 8 4.28 -2.09 -5.73
CA LEU A 8 4.34 -1.97 -4.27
C LEU A 8 5.72 -1.52 -3.80
N LYS A 9 6.78 -2.21 -4.24
CA LYS A 9 8.17 -1.86 -3.89
C LYS A 9 8.52 -0.42 -4.29
N SER A 10 8.04 0.05 -5.43
CA SER A 10 8.27 1.43 -5.86
C SER A 10 7.65 2.45 -4.90
N PHE A 11 6.47 2.17 -4.35
CA PHE A 11 5.83 3.04 -3.36
C PHE A 11 6.48 2.93 -1.97
N LEU A 12 6.85 1.71 -1.56
CA LEU A 12 7.46 1.46 -0.26
C LEU A 12 8.92 1.96 -0.17
N ASN A 13 9.59 2.16 -1.30
CA ASN A 13 10.94 2.73 -1.32
C ASN A 13 10.98 4.26 -1.24
N HIS A 14 9.84 4.93 -1.06
CA HIS A 14 9.77 6.38 -1.01
C HIS A 14 10.36 6.95 0.29
N ASP A 15 11.22 7.95 0.21
CA ASP A 15 11.96 8.53 1.36
C ASP A 15 11.08 9.13 2.45
N LEU A 16 9.81 9.41 2.14
CA LEU A 16 8.81 9.85 3.14
C LEU A 16 8.51 8.76 4.18
N LEU A 17 8.61 7.49 3.83
CA LEU A 17 8.40 6.37 4.75
C LEU A 17 9.52 6.30 5.80
N GLU A 18 10.74 6.60 5.40
CA GLU A 18 11.90 6.66 6.28
C GLU A 18 11.95 7.97 7.07
N SER A 19 11.78 9.12 6.41
CA SER A 19 11.96 10.44 7.02
C SER A 19 10.81 10.90 7.94
N LYS A 20 9.56 10.55 7.62
CA LYS A 20 8.38 11.03 8.36
C LYS A 20 7.74 9.96 9.24
N TYR A 21 7.83 8.70 8.82
CA TYR A 21 7.19 7.58 9.52
C TYR A 21 8.21 6.63 10.16
N GLU A 22 9.51 6.93 10.05
CA GLU A 22 10.61 6.20 10.69
C GLU A 22 10.57 4.69 10.41
N PHE A 23 10.10 4.30 9.21
CA PHE A 23 10.12 2.91 8.79
C PHE A 23 11.50 2.49 8.36
N ASP A 24 11.96 1.36 8.93
CA ASP A 24 13.15 0.67 8.45
C ASP A 24 12.82 -0.03 7.12
N LYS A 25 13.58 0.30 6.07
CA LYS A 25 13.44 -0.30 4.73
C LYS A 25 13.62 -1.82 4.74
N THR A 26 14.31 -2.36 5.75
CA THR A 26 14.50 -3.81 5.93
C THR A 26 13.28 -4.53 6.47
N ASP A 27 12.38 -3.82 7.14
CA ASP A 27 11.12 -4.36 7.70
C ASP A 27 9.93 -4.16 6.74
N LEU A 28 10.18 -3.59 5.55
CA LEU A 28 9.13 -3.37 4.56
C LEU A 28 8.84 -4.66 3.77
N PRO A 29 7.56 -5.01 3.62
CA PRO A 29 7.16 -6.22 2.90
C PRO A 29 7.54 -6.14 1.42
N THR A 30 7.85 -7.31 0.86
CA THR A 30 8.32 -7.40 -0.53
C THR A 30 7.22 -7.82 -1.49
N THR A 31 6.11 -8.35 -0.96
CA THR A 31 4.97 -8.80 -1.73
C THR A 31 3.68 -8.12 -1.28
N VAL A 32 2.72 -7.98 -2.19
CA VAL A 32 1.40 -7.41 -1.86
C VAL A 32 0.71 -8.24 -0.78
N ARG A 33 0.89 -9.56 -0.78
CA ARG A 33 0.31 -10.45 0.24
C ARG A 33 0.87 -10.18 1.63
N GLU A 34 2.18 -9.98 1.76
CA GLU A 34 2.80 -9.60 3.04
C GLU A 34 2.32 -8.23 3.48
N ALA A 35 2.25 -7.27 2.55
CA ALA A 35 1.84 -5.91 2.84
C ALA A 35 0.37 -5.79 3.29
N LEU A 36 -0.54 -6.61 2.72
CA LEU A 36 -1.93 -6.71 3.17
C LEU A 36 -2.09 -7.26 4.60
N ASN A 37 -1.11 -8.05 5.05
CA ASN A 37 -1.07 -8.60 6.40
C ASN A 37 -0.15 -7.82 7.35
N SER A 38 0.35 -6.64 6.92
CA SER A 38 1.22 -5.82 7.76
C SER A 38 0.42 -5.13 8.86
N ASP A 39 1.00 -5.09 10.06
CA ASP A 39 0.47 -4.33 11.21
C ASP A 39 0.57 -2.81 11.01
N LYS A 40 1.33 -2.37 10.00
CA LYS A 40 1.54 -0.96 9.66
C LYS A 40 0.41 -0.48 8.76
N PRO A 41 -0.48 0.43 9.20
CA PRO A 41 -1.64 0.86 8.43
C PRO A 41 -1.28 1.47 7.07
N ILE A 42 -0.16 2.20 7.00
CA ILE A 42 0.34 2.83 5.76
C ILE A 42 0.73 1.76 4.74
N VAL A 43 1.45 0.73 5.18
CA VAL A 43 1.91 -0.37 4.33
C VAL A 43 0.71 -1.15 3.79
N LYS A 44 -0.26 -1.43 4.65
CA LYS A 44 -1.50 -2.11 4.29
C LYS A 44 -2.38 -1.29 3.33
N ALA A 45 -2.45 0.02 3.53
CA ALA A 45 -3.16 0.92 2.61
C ALA A 45 -2.52 0.95 1.21
N VAL A 46 -1.19 1.03 1.13
CA VAL A 46 -0.46 0.96 -0.15
C VAL A 46 -0.68 -0.41 -0.82
N ALA A 47 -0.73 -1.49 -0.05
CA ALA A 47 -1.01 -2.82 -0.58
C ALA A 47 -2.42 -2.93 -1.19
N LEU A 48 -3.44 -2.40 -0.51
CA LEU A 48 -4.82 -2.34 -1.02
C LEU A 48 -4.92 -1.53 -2.30
N ILE A 49 -4.22 -0.39 -2.37
CA ILE A 49 -4.14 0.43 -3.59
C ILE A 49 -3.59 -0.40 -4.75
N VAL A 50 -2.44 -1.04 -4.52
CA VAL A 50 -1.74 -1.80 -5.55
C VAL A 50 -2.50 -3.05 -5.99
N GLU A 51 -3.26 -3.67 -5.08
CA GLU A 51 -4.17 -4.76 -5.39
C GLU A 51 -5.35 -4.32 -6.26
N GLY A 52 -5.92 -3.13 -6.01
CA GLY A 52 -7.00 -2.55 -6.80
C GLY A 52 -6.62 -2.17 -8.23
N LEU A 53 -5.33 -1.94 -8.51
CA LEU A 53 -4.83 -1.55 -9.84
C LEU A 53 -4.86 -2.67 -10.89
N ASP A 54 -4.97 -3.94 -10.47
CA ASP A 54 -5.01 -5.11 -11.38
C ASP A 54 -6.44 -5.42 -11.88
N GLY A 55 -7.44 -4.66 -11.42
CA GLY A 55 -8.84 -4.78 -11.85
C GLY A 55 -9.07 -4.18 -13.24
N THR A 56 -9.89 -4.85 -14.06
CA THR A 56 -10.23 -4.50 -15.46
C THR A 56 -10.95 -3.16 -15.66
N SER A 57 -11.13 -2.37 -14.61
CA SER A 57 -11.72 -1.03 -14.68
C SER A 57 -10.75 -0.05 -14.04
N PRO A 58 -10.45 1.09 -14.68
CA PRO A 58 -9.60 2.11 -14.09
C PRO A 58 -10.26 2.55 -12.78
N VAL A 59 -9.66 2.17 -11.66
CA VAL A 59 -10.07 2.66 -10.36
C VAL A 59 -9.70 4.14 -10.36
N THR A 60 -10.69 5.00 -10.61
CA THR A 60 -10.48 6.44 -10.62
C THR A 60 -9.91 6.88 -9.28
N ASP A 61 -9.02 7.87 -9.26
CA ASP A 61 -8.37 8.39 -8.06
C ASP A 61 -9.35 8.65 -6.89
N SER A 62 -10.59 9.03 -7.18
CA SER A 62 -11.67 9.22 -6.21
C SER A 62 -12.10 7.94 -5.49
N VAL A 63 -12.26 6.83 -6.22
CA VAL A 63 -12.61 5.51 -5.66
C VAL A 63 -11.46 4.99 -4.82
N LEU A 64 -10.23 5.14 -5.32
CA LEU A 64 -9.03 4.75 -4.61
C LEU A 64 -8.88 5.52 -3.29
N ARG A 65 -9.04 6.84 -3.34
CA ARG A 65 -9.03 7.71 -2.16
C ARG A 65 -10.11 7.32 -1.15
N ASN A 66 -11.31 6.99 -1.62
CA ASN A 66 -12.40 6.57 -0.74
C ASN A 66 -12.10 5.22 -0.06
N GLN A 67 -11.56 4.24 -0.77
CA GLN A 67 -11.18 2.94 -0.18
C GLN A 67 -10.07 3.10 0.88
N VAL A 68 -9.05 3.92 0.58
CA VAL A 68 -7.97 4.21 1.54
C VAL A 68 -8.52 4.96 2.75
N THR A 69 -9.37 5.96 2.53
CA THR A 69 -9.99 6.75 3.61
C THR A 69 -10.89 5.88 4.48
N GLN A 70 -11.67 4.99 3.88
CA GLN A 70 -12.51 4.03 4.60
C GLN A 70 -11.64 3.08 5.43
N PHE A 71 -10.59 2.49 4.85
CA PHE A 71 -9.66 1.61 5.57
C PHE A 71 -8.99 2.31 6.76
N LEU A 72 -8.58 3.57 6.60
CA LEU A 72 -7.92 4.34 7.66
C LEU A 72 -8.90 4.85 8.73
N ASN A 73 -10.18 5.01 8.42
CA ASN A 73 -11.21 5.48 9.36
C ASN A 73 -12.00 4.35 10.04
N GLU A 74 -12.06 3.15 9.44
CA GLU A 74 -12.70 1.95 10.01
C GLU A 74 -11.76 1.15 10.93
N ALA A 75 -10.51 1.57 11.09
CA ALA A 75 -9.63 1.09 12.15
C ALA A 75 -10.10 1.64 13.53
N LEU A 76 -11.25 1.14 14.00
CA LEU A 76 -11.79 1.32 15.35
C LEU A 76 -11.75 -0.01 16.10
#